data_AF-A0AAP0VY76-F1
#
_entry.id   AF-A0AAP0VY76-F1
#
_cell.length_a   1.000
_cell.length_b   1.000
_cell.length_c   1.000
_cell.angle_alpha   90.00
_cell.angle_beta   90.00
_cell.angle_gamma   90.00
#
_symmetry.space_group_name_H-M   'P 1'
#
loop_
_entity.id
_entity.type
_entity.pdbx_description
1 polymer ?
#
loop_
_entity_poly.entity_id
_entity_poly.type
_entity_poly.pdbx_seq_one_letter_code
_entity_poly.pdbx_strand_id
1 'polypeptide(L)' 'MMTTAQQLIHHDIAQSNRIMQRYYKSSSLPFIEKRKHKPEACKYRRDRVLHAIMNREMERVLRIIGAGQPARGEEK' A
#
# COMPACT_ATOMS: atom_id res chain seq x y z
N MET A 1 -19.66 5.62 1.37
CA MET A 1 -19.52 4.48 0.43
C MET A 1 -18.10 4.48 -0.09
N MET A 2 -17.41 3.33 -0.08
CA MET A 2 -16.12 3.20 -0.75
C MET A 2 -16.33 3.07 -2.26
N THR A 3 -15.45 3.67 -3.05
CA THR A 3 -15.46 3.51 -4.51
C THR A 3 -14.99 2.10 -4.89
N THR A 4 -15.39 1.61 -6.06
CA THR A 4 -14.92 0.31 -6.59
C THR A 4 -13.39 0.26 -6.67
N ALA A 5 -12.75 1.39 -6.99
CA ALA A 5 -11.28 1.50 -6.95
C ALA A 5 -10.72 1.29 -5.54
N GLN A 6 -11.32 1.89 -4.51
CA GLN A 6 -10.90 1.69 -3.11
C GLN A 6 -11.09 0.24 -2.66
N GLN A 7 -12.16 -0.44 -3.09
CA GLN A 7 -12.39 -1.85 -2.79
C GLN A 7 -11.33 -2.76 -3.44
N LEU A 8 -11.01 -2.51 -4.71
CA LEU A 8 -9.95 -3.25 -5.42
C LEU A 8 -8.59 -3.05 -4.75
N ILE A 9 -8.27 -1.83 -4.34
CA ILE A 9 -7.03 -1.51 -3.61
C ILE A 9 -6.99 -2.26 -2.28
N HIS A 10 -8.07 -2.22 -1.50
CA HIS A 10 -8.14 -2.92 -0.21
C HIS A 10 -7.97 -4.43 -0.36
N HIS A 11 -8.61 -5.02 -1.37
CA HIS A 11 -8.51 -6.44 -1.65
C HIS A 11 -7.07 -6.86 -2.00
N ASP A 12 -6.41 -6.10 -2.88
CA ASP A 12 -5.02 -6.39 -3.29
C ASP A 12 -4.03 -6.29 -2.13
N ILE A 13 -4.16 -5.23 -1.32
CA ILE A 13 -3.34 -5.05 -0.11
C ILE A 13 -3.56 -6.25 0.84
N ALA A 14 -4.81 -6.63 1.07
CA ALA A 14 -5.14 -7.75 1.95
C ALA A 14 -4.56 -9.08 1.43
N GLN A 15 -4.67 -9.33 0.13
CA GLN A 15 -4.13 -10.54 -0.50
C GLN A 15 -2.60 -10.59 -0.42
N SER A 16 -1.92 -9.49 -0.75
CA SER A 16 -0.45 -9.38 -0.66
C SER A 16 0.05 -9.63 0.77
N ASN A 17 -0.61 -9.01 1.76
CA ASN A 17 -0.30 -9.23 3.17
C ASN A 17 -0.50 -10.69 3.58
N ARG A 18 -1.57 -11.33 3.12
CA ARG A 18 -1.86 -12.74 3.43
C ARG A 18 -0.80 -13.68 2.86
N ILE A 19 -0.32 -13.42 1.64
CA ILE A 19 0.76 -14.18 1.01
C ILE A 19 2.06 -14.03 1.82
N MET A 20 2.43 -12.80 2.18
CA MET A 20 3.60 -12.52 3.01
C MET A 20 3.52 -13.23 4.36
N GLN A 21 2.39 -13.09 5.07
CA GLN A 21 2.21 -13.74 6.37
C GLN A 21 2.32 -15.27 6.25
N ARG A 22 1.73 -15.86 5.20
CA ARG A 22 1.82 -17.31 4.96
C ARG A 22 3.27 -17.72 4.74
N TYR A 23 4.00 -17.01 3.88
CA TYR A 23 5.41 -17.27 3.63
C TYR A 23 6.26 -17.21 4.89
N TYR A 24 6.11 -16.16 5.70
CA TYR A 24 6.87 -16.02 6.94
C TYR A 24 6.51 -17.10 7.97
N LYS A 25 5.25 -17.52 8.04
CA LYS A 25 4.79 -18.60 8.93
C LYS A 25 5.23 -20.00 8.48
N SER A 26 5.19 -20.29 7.17
CA SER A 26 5.47 -21.63 6.64
C SER A 26 6.93 -21.86 6.30
N SER A 27 7.72 -20.79 6.12
CA SER A 27 9.13 -20.94 5.78
C SER A 27 9.92 -21.47 6.97
N SER A 28 10.72 -22.51 6.74
CA SER A 28 11.68 -23.06 7.69
C SER A 28 13.03 -22.32 7.69
N LEU A 29 13.23 -21.38 6.76
CA LEU A 29 14.50 -20.66 6.63
C LEU A 29 14.77 -19.76 7.85
N PRO A 30 16.03 -19.48 8.19
CA PRO A 30 16.37 -18.41 9.14
C PRO A 30 15.87 -17.05 8.65
N PHE A 31 15.59 -16.11 9.55
CA PHE A 31 14.98 -14.81 9.23
C PHE A 31 15.73 -14.03 8.11
N ILE A 32 17.07 -14.07 8.13
CA ILE A 32 17.92 -13.40 7.13
C ILE A 32 17.69 -14.00 5.73
N GLU A 33 17.57 -15.32 5.63
CA GLU A 33 17.32 -16.01 4.36
C GLU A 33 15.88 -15.88 3.90
N LYS A 34 14.91 -15.85 4.84
CA LYS A 34 13.50 -15.55 4.52
C LYS A 34 13.39 -14.21 3.79
N ARG A 35 14.14 -13.20 4.25
CA ARG A 35 14.11 -11.86 3.64
C ARG A 35 14.70 -11.84 2.24
N LYS A 36 15.72 -12.66 1.96
CA LYS A 36 16.32 -12.80 0.62
C LYS A 36 15.38 -13.50 -0.37
N HIS A 37 14.67 -14.53 0.08
CA HIS A 37 13.81 -15.36 -0.77
C HIS A 37 12.33 -14.98 -0.71
N LYS A 38 12.02 -13.75 -0.25
CA LYS A 38 10.64 -13.32 -0.10
C LYS A 38 9.93 -13.37 -1.46
N PRO A 39 8.66 -13.82 -1.51
CA PRO A 39 7.83 -13.68 -2.70
C PRO A 39 7.87 -12.25 -3.23
N GLU A 40 8.08 -12.10 -4.53
CA GLU A 40 7.99 -10.80 -5.17
C GLU A 40 6.56 -10.26 -5.05
N ALA A 41 6.45 -8.95 -4.85
CA ALA A 41 5.15 -8.30 -4.98
C ALA A 41 4.61 -8.55 -6.40
N CYS A 42 3.34 -8.91 -6.47
CA CYS A 42 2.59 -9.28 -7.67
C CYS A 42 3.03 -8.46 -8.91
N LYS A 43 3.52 -9.15 -9.96
CA LYS A 43 4.21 -8.55 -11.13
C LYS A 43 3.30 -8.29 -12.33
N TYR A 44 1.97 -8.45 -12.23
CA TYR A 44 1.12 -8.41 -13.41
C TYR A 44 0.96 -6.99 -13.98
N ARG A 45 0.68 -6.89 -15.29
CA ARG A 45 0.46 -5.59 -15.97
C ARG A 45 -0.71 -4.80 -15.39
N ARG A 46 -1.75 -5.48 -14.91
CA ARG A 46 -2.88 -4.87 -14.18
C ARG A 46 -2.39 -4.18 -12.91
N ASP A 47 -1.42 -4.76 -12.23
CA ASP A 47 -0.86 -4.23 -10.99
C ASP A 47 -0.08 -2.95 -11.27
N ARG A 48 0.58 -2.80 -12.42
CA ARG A 48 1.24 -1.53 -12.80
C ARG A 48 0.25 -0.37 -12.95
N VAL A 49 -0.90 -0.63 -13.58
CA VAL A 49 -1.95 0.39 -13.75
C VAL A 49 -2.61 0.70 -12.42
N LEU A 50 -2.95 -0.33 -11.62
CA LEU A 50 -3.50 -0.15 -10.28
C LEU A 50 -2.53 0.61 -9.37
N HIS A 51 -1.24 0.27 -9.42
CA HIS A 51 -0.19 0.94 -8.66
C HIS A 51 -0.02 2.40 -9.10
N ALA A 52 -0.10 2.70 -10.40
CA ALA A 52 -0.10 4.07 -10.89
C ALA A 52 -1.34 4.87 -10.42
N ILE A 53 -2.53 4.24 -10.41
CA ILE A 53 -3.75 4.83 -9.86
C ILE A 53 -3.59 5.09 -8.36
N MET A 54 -3.09 4.11 -7.60
CA MET A 54 -2.84 4.25 -6.17
C MET A 54 -1.87 5.39 -5.85
N ASN A 55 -0.74 5.48 -6.57
CA ASN A 55 0.25 6.53 -6.35
C ASN A 55 -0.35 7.91 -6.62
N ARG A 56 -1.18 8.06 -7.66
CA ARG A 56 -1.88 9.32 -7.96
C ARG A 56 -2.90 9.70 -6.88
N GLU A 57 -3.68 8.72 -6.39
CA GLU A 57 -4.65 8.96 -5.32
C GLU A 57 -3.95 9.32 -4.00
N MET A 58 -2.86 8.62 -3.66
CA MET A 58 -2.06 8.95 -2.48
C MET A 58 -1.39 10.33 -2.59
N GLU A 59 -0.81 10.68 -3.73
CA GLU A 59 -0.29 12.04 -3.94
C GLU A 59 -1.37 13.10 -3.77
N ARG A 60 -2.59 12.86 -4.27
CA ARG A 60 -3.72 13.77 -4.07
C ARG A 60 -4.04 13.93 -2.58
N VAL A 61 -4.12 12.82 -1.84
CA VAL A 61 -4.37 12.85 -0.38
C VAL A 61 -3.23 13.56 0.36
N LEU A 62 -1.97 13.28 0.03
CA LEU A 62 -0.81 13.92 0.63
C LEU A 62 -0.77 15.43 0.33
N ARG A 63 -1.18 15.87 -0.86
CA ARG A 63 -1.32 17.30 -1.18
C ARG A 63 -2.43 17.95 -0.37
N ILE A 64 -3.55 17.28 -0.16
CA ILE A 64 -4.66 17.79 0.67
C ILE A 64 -4.23 17.88 2.14
N ILE A 65 -3.53 16.87 2.65
CA ILE A 65 -3.00 16.86 4.04
C ILE A 65 -1.90 17.90 4.20
N GLY A 66 -0.98 18.01 3.23
CA GLY A 66 0.11 18.99 3.23
C GLY A 66 -0.38 20.43 3.05
N ALA A 67 -1.50 20.64 2.35
CA ALA A 67 -2.19 21.92 2.25
C ALA A 67 -3.12 22.19 3.46
N GLY A 68 -3.23 21.25 4.40
CA GLY A 68 -4.17 21.23 5.52
C GLY A 68 -3.61 21.68 6.88
N GLN A 69 -2.46 22.36 6.93
CA GLN A 69 -2.10 23.19 8.08
C GLN A 69 -2.29 24.67 7.73
N PRO A 70 -3.48 25.27 7.95
CA PRO A 70 -3.55 26.70 8.18
C PRO A 70 -2.92 26.98 9.55
N ALA A 71 -2.03 27.96 9.58
CA ALA A 71 -1.44 28.50 10.80
C ALA A 71 -2.55 28.87 11.79
N ARG A 72 -2.63 28.15 12.93
CA ARG A 72 -3.34 28.68 14.09
C ARG A 72 -2.44 29.73 14.72
N GLY A 73 -2.74 31.00 14.45
CA GLY A 73 -2.00 32.11 15.03
C GLY A 73 -2.39 33.49 14.51
N GLU A 74 -3.67 33.74 14.25
CA GLU A 74 -4.21 35.10 14.28
C GLU A 74 -5.30 35.14 15.36
N GLU A 75 -4.91 35.49 16.58
CA GLU A 75 -5.80 36.11 17.55
C GLU A 75 -5.22 37.48 17.90
N LYS A 76 -5.90 38.50 17.36
CA LYS A 76 -6.06 39.91 17.78
C LYS A 76 -4.85 40.69 18.28
#